data_AF-A0A613QJZ6-F1
#
_entry.id   AF-A0A613QJZ6-F1
#
_cell.length_a   1.000
_cell.length_b   1.000
_cell.length_c   1.000
_cell.angle_alpha   90.00
_cell.angle_beta   90.00
_cell.angle_gamma   90.00
#
_symmetry.space_group_name_H-M   'P 1'
#
loop_
_entity.id
_entity.type
_entity.pdbx_description
1 polymer ?
#
loop_
_entity_poly.entity_id
_entity_poly.type
_entity_poly.pdbx_seq_one_letter_code
_entity_poly.pdbx_strand_id
1 'polypeptide(L)' 'MRKLRLVRIPRHLIIAASSWLSKIIIAGVQLVSVKFLLEILGEESYAVFTLLT' A
#
# COMPACT_ATOMS: atom_id res chain seq x y z
N MET A 1 -9.84 1.57 38.51
CA MET A 1 -8.90 2.19 37.55
C MET A 1 -8.02 1.11 36.92
N ARG A 2 -8.24 0.73 35.66
CA ARG A 2 -7.43 -0.28 34.95
C ARG A 2 -6.03 0.33 34.71
N LYS A 3 -5.01 -0.19 35.39
CA LYS A 3 -3.60 0.14 35.10
C LYS A 3 -3.25 -0.40 33.72
N LEU A 4 -3.17 0.47 32.72
CA LEU A 4 -2.57 0.13 31.42
C LEU A 4 -1.09 -0.15 31.69
N ARG A 5 -0.70 -1.43 31.74
CA ARG A 5 0.72 -1.80 31.73
C ARG A 5 1.26 -1.36 30.37
N LEU A 6 2.19 -0.41 30.36
CA LEU A 6 2.96 -0.04 29.19
C LEU A 6 3.76 -1.27 28.75
N VAL A 7 3.24 -2.01 27.79
CA VAL A 7 3.94 -3.13 27.16
C VAL A 7 5.08 -2.52 26.35
N ARG A 8 6.33 -2.88 26.70
CA ARG A 8 7.52 -2.43 25.97
C ARG A 8 7.57 -3.18 24.64
N ILE A 9 7.05 -2.57 23.58
CA ILE A 9 7.08 -3.16 22.24
C ILE A 9 8.54 -3.14 21.73
N PRO A 10 9.12 -4.29 21.34
CA PRO A 10 10.45 -4.34 20.74
C PRO A 10 10.54 -3.50 19.47
N ARG A 11 11.67 -2.80 19.28
CA ARG A 11 11.90 -1.89 18.14
C ARG A 11 11.71 -2.57 16.78
N HIS A 12 12.08 -3.85 16.65
CA HIS A 12 11.94 -4.59 15.40
C HIS A 12 10.47 -4.81 14.99
N LEU A 13 9.54 -4.96 15.95
CA LEU A 13 8.11 -5.10 15.65
C LEU A 13 7.52 -3.80 15.13
N ILE A 14 7.97 -2.65 15.67
CA ILE A 14 7.55 -1.33 15.18
C ILE A 14 8.03 -1.12 13.75
N ILE A 15 9.29 -1.46 13.46
CA ILE A 15 9.85 -1.35 12.10
C ILE A 15 9.10 -2.27 11.13
N ALA A 16 8.83 -3.51 11.54
CA ALA A 16 8.08 -4.46 10.72
C ALA A 16 6.65 -3.94 10.45
N ALA A 17 5.94 -3.48 11.49
CA ALA A 17 4.60 -2.92 11.35
C ALA A 17 4.58 -1.71 10.42
N SER A 18 5.53 -0.78 10.54
CA SER A 18 5.66 0.36 9.64
C SER A 18 5.92 -0.07 8.20
N SER A 19 6.79 -1.06 7.97
CA SER A 19 7.07 -1.58 6.63
C SER A 19 5.85 -2.22 5.98
N TRP A 20 5.10 -3.02 6.74
CA TRP A 20 3.84 -3.62 6.28
C TRP A 20 2.78 -2.56 6.00
N LEU A 21 2.65 -1.56 6.86
CA LEU A 21 1.74 -0.44 6.63
C LEU A 21 2.08 0.32 5.35
N SER A 22 3.36 0.62 5.11
CA SER A 22 3.80 1.25 3.86
C SER A 22 3.43 0.41 2.63
N LYS A 23 3.62 -0.92 2.69
CA LYS A 23 3.23 -1.82 1.60
C LYS A 23 1.73 -1.80 1.32
N ILE A 24 0.91 -1.77 2.38
CA ILE A 24 -0.56 -1.65 2.26
C ILE A 24 -0.94 -0.34 1.58
N ILE A 25 -0.32 0.77 1.99
CA ILE A 25 -0.56 2.09 1.39
C ILE A 25 -0.19 2.08 -0.10
N ILE A 26 0.99 1.57 -0.45
CA ILE A 26 1.46 1.49 -1.84
C ILE A 26 0.50 0.63 -2.68
N ALA A 27 0.10 -0.54 -2.17
CA ALA A 27 -0.87 -1.40 -2.86
C ALA A 27 -2.21 -0.69 -3.07
N GLY A 28 -2.69 0.05 -2.05
CA GLY A 28 -3.91 0.86 -2.15
C GLY A 28 -3.80 1.95 -3.22
N VAL A 29 -2.68 2.66 -3.27
CA VAL A 29 -2.42 3.66 -4.32
C VAL A 29 -2.42 3.00 -5.70
N GLN A 30 -1.73 1.87 -5.87
CA GLN A 30 -1.70 1.14 -7.14
C GLN A 30 -3.09 0.73 -7.62
N LEU A 31 -3.96 0.24 -6.74
CA LEU A 31 -5.34 -0.12 -7.10
C LEU A 31 -6.12 1.08 -7.64
N VAL A 32 -5.98 2.26 -7.01
CA VAL A 32 -6.61 3.50 -7.48
C VAL A 32 -5.98 3.97 -8.79
N SER A 33 -4.66 3.90 -8.90
CA SER A 33 -3.93 4.29 -10.10
C SER A 33 -4.31 3.45 -11.32
N VAL A 34 -4.45 2.13 -11.18
CA VAL A 34 -4.89 1.25 -12.27
C VAL A 34 -6.27 1.67 -12.79
N LYS A 35 -7.21 1.92 -11.88
CA LYS A 35 -8.55 2.38 -12.26
C LYS A 35 -8.49 3.72 -13.02
N PHE A 36 -7.74 4.69 -12.49
CA PHE A 36 -7.59 6.00 -13.11
C PHE A 36 -6.92 5.92 -14.49
N LEU A 37 -5.89 5.09 -14.62
CA LEU A 37 -5.19 4.87 -15.88
C LEU A 37 -6.12 4.21 -16.92
N LEU A 38 -6.88 3.19 -16.53
CA LEU A 38 -7.87 2.55 -17.41
C LEU A 38 -8.94 3.55 -17.89
N GLU A 39 -9.44 4.42 -17.01
CA GLU A 39 -10.43 5.45 -17.37
C GLU A 39 -9.89 6.49 -18.37
N ILE A 40 -8.60 6.84 -18.30
CA ILE A 40 -7.99 7.85 -19.17
C ILE A 40 -7.47 7.27 -20.49
N LEU A 41 -6.80 6.13 -20.42
CA LEU A 41 -6.11 5.52 -21.56
C LEU A 41 -7.05 4.65 -22.40
N GLY A 42 -8.13 4.14 -21.79
CA GLY A 42 -8.92 3.05 -22.36
C GLY A 42 -8.17 1.71 -22.30
N GLU A 43 -8.89 0.62 -22.58
CA GLU A 43 -8.38 -0.75 -22.39
C GLU A 43 -7.14 -1.05 -23.26
N GLU A 44 -7.15 -0.65 -24.53
CA GLU A 44 -6.05 -0.97 -25.46
C GLU A 44 -4.75 -0.24 -25.11
N SER A 45 -4.81 1.07 -24.85
CA SER A 45 -3.62 1.85 -24.49
C SER A 45 -3.11 1.49 -23.10
N TYR A 46 -3.98 1.10 -22.17
CA TYR A 46 -3.57 0.58 -20.86
C TYR A 46 -2.86 -0.78 -20.96
N ALA A 47 -3.30 -1.67 -21.86
CA ALA A 47 -2.62 -2.95 -22.10
C ALA A 47 -1.19 -2.74 -22.60
N VAL A 48 -0.99 -1.83 -23.57
CA VAL A 48 0.36 -1.48 -24.05
C VAL A 48 1.20 -0.84 -22.93
N PHE A 49 0.62 0.08 -22.15
CA PHE A 49 1.30 0.69 -21.00
C PHE A 49 1.78 -0.36 -19.99
N THR A 50 0.93 -1.34 -19.67
CA THR A 50 1.24 -2.41 -18.72
C THR A 50 2.29 -3.37 -19.24
N LEU A 51 2.41 -3.56 -20.56
CA LEU A 51 3.46 -4.40 -21.16
C LEU A 51 4.84 -3.72 -21.17
N LEU A 52 4.89 -2.39 -21.02
CA LEU A 52 6.12 -1.60 -21.06
C LEU A 52 6.67 -1.23 -19.66
N THR A 53 5.89 -1.46 -18.60
CA THR A 53 6.21 -1.14 -17.20
C THR A 53 6.30 -2.40 -16.36
#